data_AF-A0A8H6PGN2-F1
#
_entry.id   AF-A0A8H6PGN2-F1
#
_cell.length_a   1.000
_cell.length_b   1.000
_cell.length_c   1.000
_cell.angle_alpha   90.00
_cell.angle_beta   90.00
_cell.angle_gamma   90.00
#
_symmetry.space_group_name_H-M   'P 1'
#
loop_
_entity.id
_entity.type
_entity.pdbx_description
1 polymer ?
#
loop_
_entity_poly.entity_id
_entity_poly.type
_entity_poly.pdbx_seq_one_letter_code
_entity_poly.pdbx_strand_id
1 'polypeptide(L)'
;MIPNVDPHKPLISALTTFYTLLVNLCYVHPSWLIVPSAETGRHPPNLINEVAARQNGFSDPIIDLAYRIPYITDDDVHLHSETVPLCYLTRVKGEIRALETDEERDADLAD
;
A
#
# COMPACT_ATOMS: atom_id res chain seq x y z
N MET A 1 -2.25 1.79 -36.18
CA MET A 1 -1.89 1.04 -34.96
C MET A 1 -2.07 1.98 -33.79
N ILE A 2 -3.09 1.76 -32.96
CA ILE A 2 -3.20 2.46 -31.68
C ILE A 2 -2.10 1.85 -30.80
N PRO A 3 -1.16 2.63 -30.24
CA PRO A 3 -0.18 2.05 -29.33
C PRO A 3 -0.96 1.34 -28.22
N ASN A 4 -0.61 0.08 -27.96
CA ASN A 4 -1.07 -0.63 -26.79
C ASN A 4 -0.42 0.04 -25.58
N VAL A 5 -0.97 1.19 -25.19
CA VAL A 5 -0.55 1.93 -24.01
C VAL A 5 -0.97 1.05 -22.85
N ASP A 6 0.02 0.42 -22.23
CA ASP A 6 -0.16 -0.33 -21.00
C ASP A 6 -1.02 0.49 -20.02
N PRO A 7 -2.27 0.07 -19.75
CA PRO A 7 -3.25 0.90 -19.06
C PRO A 7 -2.85 1.16 -17.60
N HIS A 8 -1.95 0.34 -17.06
CA HIS A 8 -1.48 0.45 -15.69
C HIS A 8 -0.21 1.28 -15.56
N LYS A 9 0.46 1.64 -16.68
CA LYS A 9 1.68 2.44 -16.66
C LYS A 9 1.53 3.76 -15.89
N PRO A 10 0.43 4.53 -16.02
CA PRO A 10 0.25 5.75 -15.22
C PRO A 10 0.20 5.46 -13.72
N LEU A 11 -0.50 4.40 -13.31
CA LEU A 11 -0.60 3.99 -11.90
C LEU A 11 0.76 3.56 -11.35
N ILE A 12 1.46 2.66 -12.06
CA ILE A 12 2.78 2.18 -11.66
C ILE A 12 3.76 3.35 -11.54
N SER A 13 3.76 4.26 -12.52
CA SER A 13 4.60 5.46 -12.48
C SER A 13 4.29 6.35 -11.28
N ALA A 14 3.00 6.59 -10.99
CA ALA A 14 2.58 7.42 -9.87
C ALA A 14 3.01 6.82 -8.53
N LEU A 15 2.81 5.51 -8.33
CA LEU A 15 3.25 4.81 -7.12
C LEU A 15 4.77 4.82 -6.96
N THR A 16 5.51 4.53 -8.04
CA THR A 16 6.98 4.60 -8.02
C THR A 16 7.46 5.99 -7.63
N THR A 17 6.92 7.03 -8.25
CA THR A 17 7.27 8.41 -7.91
C THR A 17 6.93 8.73 -6.46
N PHE A 18 5.73 8.39 -6.01
CA PHE A 18 5.28 8.68 -4.65
C PHE A 18 6.17 8.02 -3.59
N TYR A 19 6.40 6.71 -3.68
CA TYR A 19 7.23 6.02 -2.69
C TYR A 19 8.70 6.42 -2.75
N THR A 20 9.22 6.72 -3.95
CA THR A 20 10.58 7.26 -4.09
C THR A 20 10.70 8.63 -3.41
N LEU A 21 9.68 9.48 -3.51
CA LEU A 21 9.66 10.76 -2.79
C LEU A 21 9.64 10.56 -1.28
N LEU A 22 8.87 9.61 -0.75
CA LEU A 22 8.87 9.30 0.68
C LEU A 22 10.26 8.88 1.18
N VAL A 23 10.98 8.06 0.40
CA VAL A 23 12.36 7.66 0.70
C VAL A 23 13.30 8.86 0.63
N ASN A 24 13.22 9.68 -0.42
CA ASN A 24 14.10 10.84 -0.60
C ASN A 24 13.91 11.92 0.47
N LEU A 25 12.69 12.05 0.98
CA LEU A 25 12.33 12.94 2.08
C LEU A 25 12.60 12.33 3.47
N CYS A 26 13.18 11.13 3.53
CA CYS A 26 13.48 10.38 4.76
C CYS A 26 12.26 10.01 5.62
N TYR A 27 11.04 9.97 5.05
CA TYR A 27 9.84 9.46 5.75
C TYR A 27 9.82 7.93 5.86
N VAL A 28 10.49 7.25 4.92
CA VAL A 28 10.53 5.80 4.79
C VAL A 28 11.99 5.39 4.65
N HIS A 29 12.42 4.35 5.38
CA HIS A 29 13.76 3.85 5.20
C HIS A 29 13.94 3.25 3.79
N PRO A 30 15.05 3.51 3.07
CA PRO A 30 15.21 3.02 1.69
C PRO A 30 15.05 1.51 1.53
N SER A 31 15.39 0.72 2.56
CA SER A 31 15.23 -0.75 2.51
C SER A 31 13.78 -1.22 2.57
N TRP A 32 12.83 -0.34 2.91
CA TRP A 32 11.41 -0.67 2.95
C TRP A 32 10.74 -0.51 1.59
N LEU A 33 11.34 0.23 0.66
CA LEU A 33 10.82 0.38 -0.69
C LEU A 33 11.21 -0.82 -1.54
N ILE A 34 10.22 -1.65 -1.89
CA ILE A 34 10.38 -2.75 -2.81
C ILE A 34 9.86 -2.36 -4.18
N VAL A 35 10.76 -2.38 -5.17
CA VAL A 35 10.45 -2.02 -6.56
C VAL A 35 10.54 -3.24 -7.47
N PRO A 36 9.71 -3.33 -8.53
CA PRO A 36 9.86 -4.36 -9.56
C PRO A 36 11.22 -4.28 -10.23
N SER A 37 11.70 -5.40 -10.79
CA SER A 37 12.95 -5.42 -11.55
C SER A 37 12.92 -4.42 -12.71
N ALA A 38 14.00 -3.65 -12.89
CA ALA A 38 14.14 -2.73 -14.00
C ALA A 38 14.19 -3.43 -15.38
N GLU A 39 14.61 -4.70 -15.41
CA GLU A 39 14.72 -5.48 -16.65
C GLU A 39 13.37 -6.05 -17.11
N THR A 40 12.58 -6.58 -16.16
CA THR A 40 11.34 -7.29 -16.46
C THR A 40 10.09 -6.46 -16.16
N GLY A 41 10.23 -5.37 -15.41
CA GLY A 41 9.11 -4.59 -14.88
C GLY A 41 8.26 -5.37 -13.86
N ARG A 42 8.78 -6.49 -13.33
CA ARG A 42 8.04 -7.41 -12.45
C ARG A 42 8.86 -7.85 -11.25
N HIS A 43 8.16 -8.11 -10.15
CA HIS A 43 8.66 -8.87 -9.01
C HIS A 43 8.85 -10.35 -9.39
N PRO A 44 9.71 -11.09 -8.66
CA PRO A 44 9.87 -12.53 -8.85
C PRO A 44 8.54 -13.29 -8.73
N PRO A 45 8.28 -14.32 -9.56
CA PRO A 45 6.98 -15.01 -9.61
C PRO A 45 6.63 -15.73 -8.31
N ASN A 46 7.60 -16.06 -7.47
CA ASN A 46 7.39 -16.70 -6.17
C ASN A 46 7.05 -15.72 -5.03
N LEU A 47 6.99 -14.41 -5.30
CA LEU A 47 6.71 -13.40 -4.29
C LEU A 47 5.23 -13.38 -3.87
N ILE A 48 4.31 -13.58 -4.82
CA ILE A 48 2.86 -13.59 -4.57
C ILE A 48 2.39 -15.04 -4.54
N ASN A 49 1.65 -15.41 -3.49
CA ASN A 49 0.96 -16.69 -3.44
C ASN A 49 -0.31 -16.62 -4.31
N GLU A 50 -0.15 -16.92 -5.61
CA GLU A 50 -1.27 -16.83 -6.56
C GLU A 50 -2.43 -17.75 -6.20
N VAL A 51 -2.17 -18.91 -5.59
CA VAL A 51 -3.22 -19.85 -5.16
C VAL A 51 -4.09 -19.22 -4.09
N ALA A 52 -3.48 -18.64 -3.06
CA ALA A 52 -4.19 -17.91 -2.02
C ALA A 52 -4.92 -16.69 -2.59
N ALA A 53 -4.30 -15.95 -3.52
CA ALA A 53 -4.94 -14.80 -4.16
C ALA A 53 -6.21 -15.21 -4.92
N ARG A 54 -6.14 -16.26 -5.75
CA ARG A 54 -7.33 -16.77 -6.46
C ARG A 54 -8.41 -17.27 -5.50
N GLN A 55 -8.04 -17.95 -4.42
CA GLN A 55 -8.98 -18.40 -3.38
C GLN A 55 -9.72 -17.24 -2.68
N ASN A 56 -9.07 -16.07 -2.60
CA ASN A 56 -9.66 -14.84 -2.07
C ASN A 56 -10.38 -14.00 -3.14
N GLY A 57 -10.59 -14.55 -4.34
CA GLY A 57 -11.38 -13.90 -5.40
C GLY A 57 -10.62 -12.90 -6.26
N PHE A 58 -9.29 -12.79 -6.13
CA PHE A 58 -8.50 -11.94 -7.03
C PHE A 58 -8.43 -12.56 -8.42
N SER A 59 -8.69 -11.74 -9.45
CA SER A 59 -8.60 -12.16 -10.84
C SER A 59 -7.14 -12.14 -11.33
N ASP A 60 -6.83 -12.92 -12.37
CA ASP A 60 -5.47 -12.98 -12.93
C ASP A 60 -4.91 -11.61 -13.35
N PRO A 61 -5.69 -10.66 -13.93
CA PRO A 61 -5.19 -9.31 -14.20
C PRO A 61 -4.76 -8.54 -12.94
N ILE A 62 -5.44 -8.75 -11.81
CA ILE A 62 -5.08 -8.10 -10.54
C ILE A 62 -3.81 -8.72 -9.96
N ILE A 63 -3.69 -10.03 -10.04
CA ILE A 63 -2.47 -10.75 -9.64
C ILE A 63 -1.29 -10.30 -10.51
N ASP A 64 -1.48 -10.16 -11.83
CA ASP A 64 -0.47 -9.63 -12.74
C ASP A 64 -0.05 -8.21 -12.38
N LEU A 65 -1.03 -7.33 -12.08
CA LEU A 65 -0.76 -5.96 -11.64
C LEU A 65 0.03 -5.93 -10.32
N ALA A 66 -0.27 -6.82 -9.38
CA ALA A 66 0.44 -6.90 -8.11
C ALA A 66 1.94 -7.23 -8.28
N TYR A 67 2.30 -8.02 -9.29
CA TYR A 67 3.72 -8.23 -9.64
C TYR A 67 4.41 -6.98 -10.18
N ARG A 68 3.68 -5.93 -10.55
CA ARG A 68 4.19 -4.79 -11.33
C ARG A 68 4.20 -3.47 -10.56
N ILE A 69 3.57 -3.42 -9.39
CA ILE A 69 3.51 -2.22 -8.56
C ILE A 69 4.62 -2.23 -7.50
N PRO A 70 5.26 -1.08 -7.22
CA PRO A 70 6.11 -0.94 -6.04
C PRO A 70 5.26 -0.91 -4.77
N TYR A 71 5.85 -1.27 -3.64
CA TYR A 71 5.20 -1.22 -2.33
C TYR A 71 6.21 -0.96 -1.21
N ILE A 72 5.71 -0.53 -0.04
CA ILE A 72 6.49 -0.38 1.20
C ILE A 72 6.20 -1.60 2.10
N THR A 73 7.24 -2.20 2.67
CA THR A 73 7.11 -3.44 3.49
C THR A 73 6.91 -3.21 4.97
N ASP A 74 6.99 -1.98 5.45
CA ASP A 74 7.00 -1.74 6.88
C ASP A 74 5.58 -1.67 7.46
N ASP A 75 5.34 -2.54 8.44
CA ASP A 75 4.13 -2.59 9.25
C ASP A 75 4.07 -1.41 10.25
N ASP A 76 5.18 -0.70 10.47
CA ASP A 76 5.34 0.40 11.43
C ASP A 76 5.22 1.82 10.82
N VAL A 77 4.78 1.99 9.56
CA VAL A 77 4.50 3.33 8.99
C VAL A 77 3.27 3.95 9.67
N HIS A 78 3.50 4.54 10.85
CA HIS A 78 2.50 5.32 11.56
C HIS A 78 2.38 6.67 10.84
N LEU A 79 1.29 6.85 10.10
CA LEU A 79 0.92 8.12 9.48
C LEU A 79 0.88 9.22 10.57
N HIS A 80 1.53 10.36 10.30
CA HIS A 80 1.60 11.48 11.22
C HIS A 80 0.18 11.89 11.65
N SER A 81 -0.08 12.02 12.96
CA SER A 81 -1.43 12.19 13.55
C SER A 81 -2.24 13.35 12.93
N GLU A 82 -1.57 14.42 12.52
CA GLU A 82 -2.18 15.60 11.87
C GLU A 82 -2.57 15.38 10.39
N THR A 83 -2.12 14.28 9.79
CA THR A 83 -2.41 13.88 8.39
C THR A 83 -3.33 12.68 8.29
N VAL A 84 -3.80 12.17 9.44
CA VAL A 84 -4.69 11.01 9.52
C VAL A 84 -6.02 11.37 8.86
N PRO A 85 -6.42 10.67 7.78
CA PRO A 85 -7.75 10.86 7.20
C PRO A 85 -8.81 10.62 8.30
N LEU A 86 -9.84 11.48 8.36
CA LEU A 86 -10.85 11.49 9.43
C LEU A 86 -11.54 10.13 9.71
N CYS A 87 -11.40 9.15 8.80
CA CYS A 87 -11.88 7.78 8.95
C CYS A 87 -11.03 6.88 9.87
N TYR A 88 -9.86 7.32 10.33
CA TYR A 88 -9.00 6.61 11.30
C TYR A 88 -8.94 7.31 12.67
N LEU A 89 -9.89 8.21 12.95
CA LEU A 89 -10.04 8.87 14.24
C LEU A 89 -11.12 8.17 15.07
N THR A 90 -10.84 7.94 16.35
CA THR A 90 -11.78 7.39 17.33
C THR A 90 -12.23 8.47 18.31
N ARG A 91 -13.40 8.28 18.93
CA ARG A 91 -13.91 9.16 20.00
C ARG A 91 -13.90 8.45 21.35
N VAL A 92 -12.76 8.46 22.00
CA VAL A 92 -12.67 7.97 23.38
C VAL A 92 -13.07 9.09 24.35
N LYS A 93 -14.19 8.91 25.07
CA LYS A 93 -14.70 9.85 26.09
C LYS A 93 -14.92 11.30 25.60
N GLY A 94 -15.18 11.48 24.30
CA GLY A 94 -15.53 12.76 23.70
C GLY A 94 -14.34 13.56 23.13
N GLU A 95 -13.11 13.09 23.28
CA GLU A 95 -11.93 13.68 22.62
C GLU A 95 -11.63 12.96 21.31
N ILE A 96 -11.26 13.73 20.27
CA ILE A 96 -10.91 13.19 18.95
C ILE A 96 -9.41 12.92 18.95
N ARG A 97 -9.02 11.66 18.77
CA ARG A 97 -7.62 11.25 18.62
C ARG A 97 -7.45 10.18 17.55
N ALA A 98 -6.22 10.00 17.09
CA ALA A 98 -5.87 8.91 16.20
C ALA A 98 -6.12 7.56 16.90
N LEU A 99 -6.50 6.55 16.13
CA LEU A 99 -6.54 5.17 16.59
C LEU A 99 -5.10 4.72 16.91
N GLU A 100 -4.76 4.63 18.20
CA GLU A 100 -3.40 4.30 18.63
C GLU A 100 -3.22 2.79 18.85
N THR A 101 -4.32 2.04 19.06
CA THR A 101 -4.27 0.58 19.27
C THR A 101 -5.52 -0.14 18.73
N ASP A 102 -5.40 -1.44 18.47
CA ASP A 102 -6.54 -2.30 18.08
C ASP A 102 -7.64 -2.35 19.15
N GLU A 103 -7.29 -2.22 20.43
CA GLU A 103 -8.23 -2.21 21.56
C GLU A 103 -9.15 -0.97 21.55
N GLU A 104 -8.66 0.17 21.03
CA GLU A 104 -9.43 1.42 20.93
C GLU A 104 -10.44 1.40 19.78
N ARG A 105 -10.11 0.72 18.67
CA ARG A 105 -11.04 0.49 17.56
C ARG A 105 -12.28 -0.30 18.02
N ASP A 106 -12.06 -1.33 18.83
CA ASP A 106 -13.11 -2.25 19.25
C ASP A 106 -14.01 -1.64 20.35
N ALA A 107 -13.53 -0.62 21.06
CA ALA A 107 -14.31 0.14 22.04
C ALA A 107 -15.38 1.04 21.37
N ASP A 108 -15.11 1.60 20.18
CA ASP A 108 -16.07 2.40 19.40
C ASP A 108 -17.16 1.54 18.73
N LEU A 109 -16.97 0.23 18.63
CA LEU A 109 -17.94 -0.71 18.06
C LEU A 109 -18.85 -1.36 19.13
N ALA A 110 -18.62 -1.05 20.40
CA ALA A 110 -19.31 -1.66 21.54
C ALA A 110 -20.53 -0.84 22.05
N ASP A 111 -20.88 0.27 21.38
CA ASP A 111 -22.05 1.11 21.65
C ASP A 111 -23.08 1.04 20.50
#